data_AF-A0A946ENP3-F1
#
_entry.id   AF-A0A946ENP3-F1
#
_cell.length_a   1.000
_cell.length_b   1.000
_cell.length_c   1.000
_cell.angle_alpha   90.00
_cell.angle_beta   90.00
_cell.angle_gamma   90.00
#
_symmetry.space_group_name_H-M   'P 1'
#
loop_
_entity.id
_entity.type
_entity.pdbx_description
1 polymer ?
#
loop_
_entity_poly.entity_id
_entity_poly.type
_entity_poly.pdbx_seq_one_letter_code
_entity_poly.pdbx_strand_id
1 'polypeptide(L)'
;MSFSSKSFSSMIHLFWICCAIALPTLLHGQGAWYGDQQTLWVHGESGSTPIVNLSTDLRAIARTASGGGWIAIEENNQVIHVDPSGAVIEVIDTVVGVQSLAIAASGQLWGTRPGLDDVIRIESGAGIVSTHPVGSVPYGISIDAEGHIWVSCSYANQVYRLDDSGEWLATYPVGFFPTGISAAPAGGVWVAEKGGLTRLSSTGEVVWSSTVGTFPIAVTTDLQGRAWFCCQTSNEVVVVGDQGVESVIDVPDRPLGIAANGDGSVTVVCRDGSSLVRISPDFAIVSVDLVSNPNGHGDLTGLQRALLADPLGDQDLDGVSNLEEAQFGFNPLDASSVPAIFIRGDTNRDGVVDLTDAIHELLVLFGVETSPCLEALDVDDDSRLTLGDPIRILDFVFSAGPAPAAPFPEYGPDPSPAQGFPCAL
;
A
#
# COMPACT_ATOMS: atom_id res chain seq x y z
N MET A 1 -64.68 -16.71 -45.94
CA MET A 1 -63.38 -17.19 -46.47
C MET A 1 -62.81 -16.11 -47.38
N SER A 2 -61.49 -15.93 -47.30
CA SER A 2 -60.64 -14.98 -48.04
C SER A 2 -60.45 -13.60 -47.41
N PHE A 3 -59.17 -13.25 -47.28
CA PHE A 3 -58.55 -12.44 -46.24
C PHE A 3 -58.41 -10.96 -46.61
N SER A 4 -58.51 -10.12 -45.57
CA SER A 4 -58.32 -8.67 -45.58
C SER A 4 -56.85 -8.27 -45.64
N SER A 5 -56.55 -7.28 -46.49
CA SER A 5 -55.31 -6.52 -46.56
C SER A 5 -55.06 -5.67 -45.31
N LYS A 6 -53.83 -5.70 -44.76
CA LYS A 6 -53.07 -4.56 -44.21
C LYS A 6 -51.72 -5.06 -43.66
N SER A 7 -50.64 -4.58 -44.25
CA SER A 7 -49.22 -4.66 -43.85
C SER A 7 -48.76 -3.20 -43.80
N PHE A 8 -48.02 -2.64 -42.84
CA PHE A 8 -47.20 -3.15 -41.75
C PHE A 8 -47.25 -2.07 -40.64
N SER A 9 -47.37 -2.46 -39.38
CA SER A 9 -47.31 -1.57 -38.21
C SER A 9 -46.40 -2.18 -37.15
N SER A 10 -45.41 -1.39 -36.74
CA SER A 10 -44.82 -1.24 -35.40
C SER A 10 -44.26 -2.45 -34.63
N MET A 11 -43.08 -2.18 -34.05
CA MET A 11 -42.54 -2.70 -32.78
C MET A 11 -42.19 -4.19 -32.72
N ILE A 12 -40.92 -4.48 -33.02
CA ILE A 12 -40.18 -5.55 -32.36
C ILE A 12 -39.47 -4.92 -31.16
N HIS A 13 -39.94 -5.24 -29.96
CA HIS A 13 -39.17 -5.10 -28.72
C HIS A 13 -38.04 -6.13 -28.77
N LEU A 14 -36.80 -5.67 -28.96
CA LEU A 14 -35.63 -6.45 -28.60
C LEU A 14 -35.21 -6.05 -27.19
N PHE A 15 -35.38 -6.99 -26.26
CA PHE A 15 -34.82 -6.98 -24.92
C PHE A 15 -33.32 -6.65 -25.02
N TRP A 16 -32.91 -5.52 -24.47
CA TRP A 16 -31.52 -5.25 -24.15
C TRP A 16 -31.14 -6.16 -22.99
N ILE A 17 -30.38 -7.22 -23.30
CA ILE A 17 -29.57 -7.92 -22.31
C ILE A 17 -28.47 -6.93 -21.94
N CYS A 18 -28.56 -6.31 -20.76
CA CYS A 18 -27.42 -5.67 -20.13
C CYS A 18 -26.38 -6.76 -19.88
N CYS A 19 -25.46 -6.95 -20.82
CA CYS A 19 -24.15 -7.51 -20.50
C CYS A 19 -23.43 -6.44 -19.68
N ALA A 20 -23.55 -6.56 -18.35
CA ALA A 20 -22.53 -6.04 -17.45
C ALA A 20 -21.25 -6.81 -17.76
N ILE A 21 -20.47 -6.29 -18.71
CA ILE A 21 -19.09 -6.72 -18.88
C ILE A 21 -18.36 -6.10 -17.69
N ALA A 22 -18.10 -6.94 -16.69
CA ALA A 22 -17.16 -6.65 -15.64
C ALA A 22 -15.84 -6.24 -16.31
N LEU A 23 -15.43 -5.00 -16.03
CA LEU A 23 -14.08 -4.52 -16.35
C LEU A 23 -13.07 -5.47 -15.70
N PRO A 24 -11.97 -5.85 -16.37
CA PRO A 24 -10.81 -6.35 -15.66
C PRO A 24 -10.28 -5.21 -14.80
N THR A 25 -10.66 -5.28 -13.53
CA THR A 25 -9.89 -4.90 -12.34
C THR A 25 -8.46 -4.45 -12.68
N LEU A 26 -8.14 -3.18 -12.42
CA LEU A 26 -6.76 -2.78 -12.18
C LEU A 26 -6.23 -3.73 -11.09
N LEU A 27 -5.37 -4.66 -11.49
CA LEU A 27 -4.64 -5.50 -10.56
C LEU A 27 -3.58 -4.59 -9.94
N HIS A 28 -3.91 -3.92 -8.83
CA HIS A 28 -2.89 -3.25 -8.03
C HIS A 28 -2.58 -4.13 -6.82
N GLY A 29 -1.34 -4.65 -6.77
CA GLY A 29 -0.78 -5.49 -5.71
C GLY A 29 -0.65 -4.83 -4.32
N GLN A 30 -1.45 -3.79 -4.06
CA GLN A 30 -1.50 -3.02 -2.81
C GLN A 30 -2.47 -3.59 -1.77
N GLY A 31 -3.00 -4.79 -2.00
CA GLY A 31 -4.01 -5.33 -1.11
C GLY A 31 -3.48 -5.55 0.31
N ALA A 32 -4.27 -5.16 1.31
CA ALA A 32 -3.93 -5.37 2.70
C ALA A 32 -4.07 -6.86 3.05
N TRP A 33 -3.03 -7.43 3.65
CA TRP A 33 -3.07 -8.80 4.13
C TRP A 33 -3.74 -8.88 5.49
N TYR A 34 -4.58 -9.89 5.68
CA TYR A 34 -5.23 -10.18 6.96
C TYR A 34 -5.51 -11.67 7.11
N GLY A 35 -5.74 -12.14 8.34
CA GLY A 35 -6.10 -13.52 8.63
C GLY A 35 -7.56 -13.66 9.05
N ASP A 36 -8.13 -14.86 8.94
CA ASP A 36 -9.50 -15.18 9.41
C ASP A 36 -9.54 -16.40 10.36
N GLN A 37 -8.48 -16.59 11.16
CA GLN A 37 -8.20 -17.77 12.00
C GLN A 37 -7.74 -19.03 11.27
N GLN A 38 -7.85 -19.12 9.94
CA GLN A 38 -7.42 -20.30 9.20
C GLN A 38 -6.67 -19.99 7.91
N THR A 39 -6.90 -18.82 7.33
CA THR A 39 -6.43 -18.46 6.00
C THR A 39 -5.85 -17.06 6.05
N LEU A 40 -4.75 -16.88 5.34
CA LEU A 40 -4.23 -15.58 4.99
C LEU A 40 -4.92 -15.10 3.72
N TRP A 41 -5.42 -13.88 3.74
CA TRP A 41 -6.13 -13.24 2.65
C TRP A 41 -5.40 -11.98 2.23
N VAL A 42 -5.57 -11.59 0.97
CA VAL A 42 -5.26 -10.25 0.48
C VAL A 42 -6.58 -9.58 0.15
N HIS A 43 -6.77 -8.34 0.61
CA HIS A 43 -7.93 -7.52 0.32
C HIS A 43 -7.54 -6.34 -0.57
N GLY A 44 -8.04 -6.30 -1.80
CA GLY A 44 -7.85 -5.20 -2.74
C GLY A 44 -9.19 -4.58 -3.19
N GLU A 45 -9.17 -3.76 -4.23
CA GLU A 45 -10.37 -3.08 -4.76
C GLU A 45 -11.48 -4.03 -5.20
N SER A 46 -11.10 -5.23 -5.62
CA SER A 46 -12.03 -6.28 -6.09
C SER A 46 -12.55 -7.18 -4.97
N GLY A 47 -12.22 -6.85 -3.72
CA GLY A 47 -12.53 -7.64 -2.53
C GLY A 47 -11.38 -8.55 -2.09
N SER A 48 -11.71 -9.53 -1.24
CA SER A 48 -10.74 -10.44 -0.63
C SER A 48 -10.53 -11.72 -1.44
N THR A 49 -9.27 -12.09 -1.65
CA THR A 49 -8.88 -13.39 -2.24
C THR A 49 -7.98 -14.16 -1.28
N PRO A 50 -8.16 -15.49 -1.13
CA PRO A 50 -7.34 -16.28 -0.24
C PRO A 50 -5.94 -16.48 -0.85
N ILE A 51 -4.91 -16.36 -0.01
CA ILE A 51 -3.51 -16.56 -0.37
C ILE A 51 -3.07 -17.97 0.03
N VAL A 52 -3.18 -18.28 1.33
CA VAL A 52 -2.71 -19.56 1.89
C VAL A 52 -3.58 -20.00 3.06
N ASN A 53 -3.91 -21.28 3.12
CA ASN A 53 -4.55 -21.87 4.29
C ASN A 53 -3.45 -22.18 5.33
N LEU A 54 -3.47 -21.44 6.43
CA LEU A 54 -2.58 -21.57 7.58
C LEU A 54 -3.05 -22.67 8.54
N SER A 55 -4.35 -23.02 8.51
CA SER A 55 -5.00 -23.96 9.44
C SER A 55 -4.91 -23.56 10.92
N THR A 56 -4.55 -22.31 11.21
CA THR A 56 -4.45 -21.71 12.55
C THR A 56 -4.43 -20.17 12.43
N ASP A 57 -4.63 -19.48 13.55
CA ASP A 57 -4.70 -18.03 13.59
C ASP A 57 -3.31 -17.40 13.46
N LEU A 58 -3.26 -16.29 12.72
CA LEU A 58 -2.05 -15.50 12.60
C LEU A 58 -2.03 -14.40 13.65
N ARG A 59 -0.81 -14.00 14.01
CA ARG A 59 -0.55 -12.91 14.94
C ARG A 59 -0.09 -11.67 14.21
N ALA A 60 0.97 -11.77 13.42
CA ALA A 60 1.62 -10.65 12.76
C ALA A 60 1.92 -10.96 11.29
N ILE A 61 1.96 -9.92 10.47
CA ILE A 61 2.35 -10.00 9.06
C ILE A 61 3.45 -8.97 8.80
N ALA A 62 4.47 -9.37 8.05
CA ALA A 62 5.41 -8.45 7.42
C ALA A 62 5.60 -8.87 5.96
N ARG A 63 5.25 -8.00 5.03
CA ARG A 63 5.35 -8.29 3.60
C ARG A 63 6.74 -7.98 3.05
N THR A 64 7.21 -8.81 2.13
CA THR A 64 8.50 -8.64 1.45
C THR A 64 8.36 -7.73 0.23
N ALA A 65 9.43 -7.05 -0.15
CA ALA A 65 9.45 -6.24 -1.36
C ALA A 65 9.15 -7.03 -2.65
N SER A 66 9.42 -8.34 -2.68
CA SER A 66 9.10 -9.18 -3.84
C SER A 66 7.61 -9.56 -3.93
N GLY A 67 6.74 -9.06 -3.06
CA GLY A 67 5.29 -9.32 -3.05
C GLY A 67 4.81 -10.45 -2.13
N GLY A 68 5.73 -11.28 -1.62
CA GLY A 68 5.46 -12.32 -0.61
C GLY A 68 5.40 -11.78 0.82
N GLY A 69 5.62 -12.64 1.81
CA GLY A 69 5.59 -12.20 3.21
C GLY A 69 5.94 -13.26 4.24
N TRP A 70 6.10 -12.78 5.47
CA TRP A 70 6.34 -13.57 6.66
C TRP A 70 5.16 -13.43 7.63
N ILE A 71 4.70 -14.55 8.15
CA ILE A 71 3.50 -14.64 9.00
C ILE A 71 3.87 -15.29 10.33
N ALA A 72 3.72 -14.56 11.43
CA ALA A 72 3.83 -15.13 12.77
C ALA A 72 2.52 -15.82 13.14
N ILE A 73 2.62 -17.05 13.65
CA ILE A 73 1.48 -17.91 13.99
C ILE A 73 1.30 -17.95 15.51
N GLU A 74 0.05 -17.78 15.96
CA GLU A 74 -0.28 -17.58 17.38
C GLU A 74 -0.08 -18.84 18.24
N GLU A 75 -0.53 -20.00 17.79
CA GLU A 75 -0.65 -21.19 18.65
C GLU A 75 0.57 -22.12 18.59
N ASN A 76 1.38 -22.03 17.53
CA ASN A 76 2.42 -23.02 17.24
C ASN A 76 3.85 -22.50 17.36
N ASN A 77 4.05 -21.27 17.85
CA ASN A 77 5.36 -20.61 17.95
C ASN A 77 6.14 -20.67 16.62
N GLN A 78 5.45 -20.47 15.51
CA GLN A 78 6.01 -20.59 14.17
C GLN A 78 5.98 -19.26 13.44
N VAL A 79 6.93 -19.10 12.52
CA VAL A 79 6.90 -18.07 11.49
C VAL A 79 6.94 -18.77 10.13
N ILE A 80 5.99 -18.43 9.26
CA ILE A 80 5.83 -19.00 7.93
C ILE A 80 6.29 -17.98 6.90
N HIS A 81 7.14 -18.39 5.96
CA HIS A 81 7.53 -17.61 4.80
C HIS A 81 6.72 -18.04 3.59
N VAL A 82 6.09 -17.11 2.89
CA VAL A 82 5.35 -17.37 1.66
C VAL A 82 5.88 -16.53 0.50
N ASP A 83 5.85 -17.12 -0.68
CA ASP A 83 6.13 -16.41 -1.93
C ASP A 83 4.92 -15.52 -2.34
N PRO A 84 5.05 -14.72 -3.42
CA PRO A 84 3.97 -13.82 -3.87
C PRO A 84 2.70 -14.53 -4.31
N SER A 85 2.78 -15.82 -4.68
CA SER A 85 1.62 -16.64 -5.03
C SER A 85 0.92 -17.24 -3.80
N GLY A 86 1.52 -17.09 -2.61
CA GLY A 86 1.06 -17.70 -1.37
C GLY A 86 1.64 -19.10 -1.12
N ALA A 87 2.56 -19.58 -1.95
CA ALA A 87 3.19 -20.87 -1.70
C ALA A 87 4.10 -20.77 -0.48
N VAL A 88 3.95 -21.71 0.46
CA VAL A 88 4.82 -21.79 1.63
C VAL A 88 6.22 -22.19 1.20
N ILE A 89 7.18 -21.29 1.41
CA ILE A 89 8.60 -21.51 1.14
C ILE A 89 9.21 -22.32 2.29
N GLU A 90 8.98 -21.88 3.53
CA GLU A 90 9.52 -22.49 4.73
C GLU A 90 8.68 -22.17 5.98
N VAL A 91 8.87 -22.99 7.01
CA VAL A 91 8.26 -22.81 8.33
C VAL A 91 9.37 -22.91 9.37
N ILE A 92 9.48 -21.88 10.21
CA ILE A 92 10.53 -21.74 11.21
C ILE A 92 9.90 -21.85 12.59
N ASP A 93 10.36 -22.81 13.39
CA ASP A 93 10.02 -22.90 14.80
C ASP A 93 10.85 -21.88 15.59
N THR A 94 10.15 -20.97 16.28
CA THR A 94 10.75 -19.88 17.04
C THR A 94 10.88 -20.18 18.53
N VAL A 95 10.45 -21.37 18.95
CA VAL A 95 10.42 -21.90 20.34
C VAL A 95 9.43 -21.16 21.25
N VAL A 96 9.28 -19.84 21.07
CA VAL A 96 8.39 -18.95 21.81
C VAL A 96 7.69 -18.02 20.82
N GLY A 97 6.41 -17.74 21.05
CA GLY A 97 5.58 -16.92 20.18
C GLY A 97 6.20 -15.56 19.84
N VAL A 98 6.14 -15.23 18.55
CA VAL A 98 6.54 -13.94 18.01
C VAL A 98 5.34 -13.00 18.02
N GLN A 99 5.50 -11.83 18.63
CA GLN A 99 4.42 -10.86 18.79
C GLN A 99 4.29 -9.95 17.58
N SER A 100 5.37 -9.40 17.03
CA SER A 100 5.34 -8.50 15.86
C SER A 100 6.53 -8.79 14.95
N LEU A 101 6.43 -8.37 13.69
CA LEU A 101 7.41 -8.63 12.63
C LEU A 101 7.71 -7.34 11.87
N ALA A 102 8.96 -7.17 11.44
CA ALA A 102 9.38 -6.12 10.51
C ALA A 102 10.52 -6.64 9.61
N ILE A 103 10.60 -6.16 8.37
CA ILE A 103 11.60 -6.59 7.39
C ILE A 103 12.55 -5.44 7.09
N ALA A 104 13.84 -5.70 7.21
CA ALA A 104 14.89 -4.77 6.82
C ALA A 104 15.02 -4.71 5.29
N ALA A 105 15.62 -3.64 4.74
CA ALA A 105 15.87 -3.53 3.30
C ALA A 105 16.76 -4.65 2.73
N SER A 106 17.59 -5.24 3.57
CA SER A 106 18.40 -6.42 3.24
C SER A 106 17.56 -7.70 3.05
N GLY A 107 16.24 -7.67 3.29
CA GLY A 107 15.35 -8.82 3.29
C GLY A 107 15.36 -9.62 4.60
N GLN A 108 16.13 -9.18 5.61
CA GLN A 108 16.20 -9.84 6.91
C GLN A 108 14.94 -9.55 7.74
N LEU A 109 14.35 -10.59 8.30
CA LEU A 109 13.17 -10.48 9.14
C LEU A 109 13.58 -10.31 10.61
N TRP A 110 12.93 -9.38 11.30
CA TRP A 110 13.04 -9.17 12.73
C TRP A 110 11.72 -9.48 13.42
N GLY A 111 11.77 -10.08 14.61
CA GLY A 111 10.58 -10.41 15.38
C GLY A 111 10.74 -10.22 16.88
N THR A 112 9.70 -9.73 17.55
CA THR A 112 9.67 -9.55 19.01
C THR A 112 9.19 -10.81 19.71
N ARG A 113 9.84 -11.24 20.80
CA ARG A 113 9.39 -12.37 21.62
C ARG A 113 9.14 -11.92 23.07
N PRO A 114 7.88 -11.55 23.40
CA PRO A 114 7.54 -11.11 24.75
C PRO A 114 7.88 -12.12 25.85
N GLY A 115 7.82 -13.42 25.55
CA GLY A 115 8.11 -14.48 26.52
C GLY A 115 9.58 -14.62 26.89
N LEU A 116 10.49 -13.97 26.15
CA LEU A 116 11.94 -14.03 26.38
C LEU A 116 12.59 -12.65 26.53
N ASP A 117 11.80 -11.56 26.48
CA ASP A 117 12.30 -10.19 26.54
C ASP A 117 13.41 -9.89 25.51
N ASP A 118 13.25 -10.43 24.29
CA ASP A 118 14.23 -10.29 23.21
C ASP A 118 13.58 -10.01 21.85
N VAL A 119 14.44 -9.67 20.89
CA VAL A 119 14.14 -9.71 19.46
C VAL A 119 15.03 -10.72 18.76
N ILE A 120 14.49 -11.37 17.74
CA ILE A 120 15.22 -12.32 16.90
C ILE A 120 15.39 -11.78 15.50
N ARG A 121 16.51 -12.15 14.88
CA ARG A 121 16.71 -12.00 13.44
C ARG A 121 16.58 -13.36 12.77
N ILE A 122 15.81 -13.39 11.70
CA ILE A 122 15.52 -14.56 10.88
C ILE A 122 16.02 -14.29 9.46
N GLU A 123 16.70 -15.27 8.89
CA GLU A 123 17.17 -15.25 7.50
C GLU A 123 16.59 -16.47 6.75
N SER A 124 16.09 -16.22 5.54
CA SER A 124 15.46 -17.28 4.73
C SER A 124 16.45 -18.42 4.45
N GLY A 125 16.02 -19.66 4.66
CA GLY A 125 16.85 -20.87 4.52
C GLY A 125 17.85 -21.11 5.66
N ALA A 126 18.10 -20.12 6.52
CA ALA A 126 19.01 -20.23 7.68
C ALA A 126 18.27 -20.34 9.02
N GLY A 127 17.02 -19.87 9.10
CA GLY A 127 16.25 -19.87 10.34
C GLY A 127 16.58 -18.68 11.23
N ILE A 128 16.52 -18.86 12.55
CA ILE A 128 16.96 -17.85 13.53
C ILE A 128 18.49 -17.76 13.52
N VAL A 129 19.02 -16.60 13.17
CA VAL A 129 20.47 -16.38 13.06
C VAL A 129 21.06 -15.60 14.23
N SER A 130 20.26 -14.81 14.94
CA SER A 130 20.69 -14.08 16.15
C SER A 130 19.51 -13.73 17.06
N THR A 131 19.83 -13.49 18.34
CA THR A 131 18.89 -13.07 19.39
C THR A 131 19.48 -11.90 20.15
N HIS A 132 18.70 -10.86 20.41
CA HIS A 132 19.15 -9.61 21.02
C HIS A 132 18.23 -9.20 22.17
N PRO A 133 18.76 -9.08 23.40
CA PRO A 133 17.93 -8.73 24.55
C PRO A 133 17.43 -7.29 24.47
N VAL A 134 16.17 -7.08 24.87
CA VAL A 134 15.54 -5.75 24.97
C VAL A 134 14.80 -5.61 26.31
N GLY A 135 14.05 -4.52 26.48
CA GLY A 135 13.25 -4.29 27.67
C GLY A 135 12.07 -5.26 27.78
N SER A 136 11.50 -5.38 28.99
CA SER A 136 10.46 -6.36 29.29
C SER A 136 9.20 -6.20 28.43
N VAL A 137 8.69 -7.33 27.93
CA VAL A 137 7.51 -7.49 27.07
C VAL A 137 7.65 -6.66 25.78
N PRO A 138 8.61 -6.97 24.90
CA PRO A 138 8.67 -6.35 23.57
C PRO A 138 7.39 -6.65 22.77
N TYR A 139 6.76 -5.63 22.21
CA TYR A 139 5.48 -5.72 21.53
C TYR A 139 5.60 -5.40 20.05
N GLY A 140 5.56 -4.11 19.67
CA GLY A 140 5.71 -3.66 18.30
C GLY A 140 7.18 -3.47 17.92
N ILE A 141 7.47 -3.67 16.64
CA ILE A 141 8.77 -3.45 16.01
C ILE A 141 8.60 -2.69 14.70
N SER A 142 9.50 -1.74 14.42
CA SER A 142 9.56 -1.03 13.16
C SER A 142 11.01 -0.70 12.83
N ILE A 143 11.31 -0.51 11.55
CA ILE A 143 12.67 -0.24 11.06
C ILE A 143 12.64 1.09 10.32
N ASP A 144 13.52 2.02 10.69
CA ASP A 144 13.61 3.33 10.05
C ASP A 144 14.42 3.31 8.73
N ALA A 145 14.49 4.46 8.06
CA ALA A 145 15.19 4.63 6.80
C ALA A 145 16.70 4.32 6.91
N GLU A 146 17.28 4.63 8.06
CA GLU A 146 18.69 4.37 8.37
C GLU A 146 18.97 2.91 8.76
N GLY A 147 17.93 2.06 8.86
CA GLY A 147 18.06 0.65 9.20
C GLY A 147 18.09 0.37 10.71
N HIS A 148 17.85 1.37 11.57
CA HIS A 148 17.72 1.14 12.99
C HIS A 148 16.42 0.42 13.32
N ILE A 149 16.51 -0.48 14.29
CA ILE A 149 15.39 -1.30 14.73
C ILE A 149 14.83 -0.68 16.00
N TRP A 150 13.57 -0.25 15.94
CA TRP A 150 12.86 0.36 17.04
C TRP A 150 11.86 -0.63 17.63
N VAL A 151 11.97 -0.89 18.93
CA VAL A 151 11.18 -1.90 19.64
C VAL A 151 10.48 -1.25 20.81
N SER A 152 9.16 -1.34 20.85
CA SER A 152 8.38 -0.94 22.03
C SER A 152 8.37 -2.06 23.07
N CYS A 153 8.66 -1.75 24.32
CA CYS A 153 8.68 -2.70 25.43
C CYS A 153 7.60 -2.32 26.43
N SER A 154 6.45 -3.02 26.38
CA SER A 154 5.22 -2.61 27.06
C SER A 154 5.37 -2.52 28.58
N TYR A 155 6.05 -3.48 29.22
CA TYR A 155 6.17 -3.49 30.69
C TYR A 155 7.36 -2.66 31.17
N ALA A 156 8.35 -2.42 30.30
CA ALA A 156 9.43 -1.49 30.57
C ALA A 156 9.00 -0.01 30.44
N ASN A 157 7.90 0.28 29.73
CA ASN A 157 7.49 1.64 29.34
C ASN A 157 8.61 2.39 28.61
N GLN A 158 9.26 1.68 27.69
CA GLN A 158 10.45 2.14 26.99
C GLN A 158 10.38 1.73 25.52
N VAL A 159 11.07 2.51 24.68
CA VAL A 159 11.41 2.12 23.32
C VAL A 159 12.91 1.89 23.25
N TYR A 160 13.31 0.72 22.74
CA TYR A 160 14.69 0.35 22.46
C TYR A 160 15.01 0.69 21.02
N ARG A 161 16.22 1.17 20.76
CA ARG A 161 16.78 1.32 19.42
C ARG A 161 18.05 0.48 19.30
N LEU A 162 18.08 -0.36 18.28
CA LEU A 162 19.22 -1.20 17.92
C LEU A 162 19.75 -0.77 16.54
N ASP A 163 21.00 -1.08 16.22
CA ASP A 163 21.49 -1.01 14.84
C ASP A 163 21.03 -2.22 14.00
N ASP A 164 21.39 -2.23 12.72
CA ASP A 164 21.04 -3.30 11.77
C ASP A 164 21.65 -4.67 12.10
N SER A 165 22.69 -4.70 12.95
CA SER A 165 23.28 -5.92 13.48
C SER A 165 22.56 -6.45 14.72
N GLY A 166 21.74 -5.60 15.36
CA GLY A 166 20.99 -5.86 16.59
C GLY A 166 21.68 -5.36 17.85
N GLU A 167 22.83 -4.68 17.73
CA GLU A 167 23.52 -4.11 18.88
C GLU A 167 22.72 -2.95 19.47
N TRP A 168 22.70 -2.88 20.80
CA TRP A 168 21.97 -1.84 21.51
C TRP A 168 22.60 -0.47 21.31
N LEU A 169 21.81 0.49 20.85
CA LEU A 169 22.24 1.88 20.68
C LEU A 169 21.74 2.77 21.82
N ALA A 170 20.44 2.70 22.13
CA ALA A 170 19.81 3.57 23.10
C ALA A 170 18.45 3.03 23.57
N THR A 171 17.95 3.62 24.66
CA THR A 171 16.61 3.37 25.19
C THR A 171 15.97 4.70 25.57
N TYR A 172 14.69 4.86 25.24
CA TYR A 172 13.93 6.08 25.43
C TYR A 172 12.72 5.80 26.30
N PRO A 173 12.53 6.53 27.42
CA PRO A 173 11.31 6.40 28.20
C PRO A 173 10.13 6.94 27.39
N VAL A 174 9.03 6.20 27.41
CA VAL A 174 7.76 6.59 26.78
C VAL A 174 6.63 6.43 27.79
N GLY A 175 5.39 6.70 27.39
CA GLY A 175 4.25 6.56 28.29
C GLY A 175 3.90 5.10 28.61
N PHE A 176 2.77 4.92 29.28
CA PHE A 176 2.39 3.64 29.83
C PHE A 176 2.00 2.64 28.75
N PHE A 177 2.66 1.48 28.79
CA PHE A 177 2.31 0.29 28.00
C PHE A 177 2.33 0.58 26.49
N PRO A 178 3.51 0.93 25.91
CA PRO A 178 3.66 1.13 24.48
C PRO A 178 3.41 -0.18 23.73
N THR A 179 2.73 -0.10 22.57
CA THR A 179 2.27 -1.25 21.78
C THR A 179 2.69 -1.12 20.32
N GLY A 180 1.87 -0.48 19.48
CA GLY A 180 2.19 -0.23 18.08
C GLY A 180 3.31 0.79 17.93
N ILE A 181 4.18 0.58 16.95
CA ILE A 181 5.25 1.50 16.62
C ILE A 181 5.39 1.59 15.09
N SER A 182 5.61 2.79 14.57
CA SER A 182 5.79 3.03 13.13
C SER A 182 6.91 4.04 12.91
N ALA A 183 7.86 3.71 12.04
CA ALA A 183 8.84 4.67 11.54
C ALA A 183 8.15 5.84 10.84
N ALA A 184 8.72 7.03 10.99
CA ALA A 184 8.25 8.24 10.32
C ALA A 184 9.20 8.62 9.17
N PRO A 185 8.70 9.13 8.03
CA PRO A 185 9.53 9.56 6.90
C PRO A 185 10.58 10.62 7.25
N ALA A 186 10.26 11.52 8.18
CA ALA A 186 11.17 12.55 8.67
C ALA A 186 12.18 12.05 9.72
N GLY A 187 12.29 10.73 9.89
CA GLY A 187 13.09 10.06 10.92
C GLY A 187 12.38 9.94 12.27
N GLY A 188 12.84 8.98 13.07
CA GLY A 188 12.24 8.63 14.36
C GLY A 188 10.97 7.77 14.22
N VAL A 189 10.15 7.76 15.26
CA VAL A 189 9.01 6.84 15.37
C VAL A 189 7.78 7.46 16.03
N TRP A 190 6.62 7.01 15.60
CA TRP A 190 5.36 7.14 16.31
C TRP A 190 5.12 5.91 17.17
N VAL A 191 4.70 6.12 18.42
CA VAL A 191 4.51 5.07 19.43
C VAL A 191 3.10 5.19 20.00
N ALA A 192 2.29 4.17 19.74
CA ALA A 192 0.98 4.01 20.36
C ALA A 192 1.17 3.50 21.79
N GLU A 193 0.48 4.13 22.73
CA GLU A 193 0.54 3.84 24.16
C GLU A 193 -0.87 3.75 24.72
N LYS A 194 -1.08 3.12 25.87
CA LYS A 194 -2.43 3.07 26.46
C LYS A 194 -2.98 4.44 26.85
N GLY A 195 -2.09 5.39 27.10
CA GLY A 195 -2.44 6.77 27.42
C GLY A 195 -2.63 7.69 26.21
N GLY A 196 -2.27 7.26 24.98
CA GLY A 196 -2.35 8.10 23.78
C GLY A 196 -1.26 7.79 22.76
N LEU A 197 -0.67 8.83 22.17
CA LEU A 197 0.36 8.70 21.13
C LEU A 197 1.55 9.61 21.45
N THR A 198 2.75 9.08 21.26
CA THR A 198 4.03 9.80 21.41
C THR A 198 4.81 9.77 20.10
N ARG A 199 5.46 10.88 19.74
CA ARG A 199 6.44 10.95 18.64
C ARG A 199 7.84 11.14 19.20
N LEU A 200 8.74 10.25 18.83
CA LEU A 200 10.17 10.36 19.07
C LEU A 200 10.87 10.84 17.79
N SER A 201 11.84 11.75 17.94
CA SER A 201 12.74 12.11 16.84
C SER A 201 13.75 10.99 16.53
N SER A 202 14.55 11.15 15.47
CA SER A 202 15.66 10.25 15.15
C SER A 202 16.75 10.20 16.23
N THR A 203 16.78 11.13 17.17
CA THR A 203 17.67 11.10 18.35
C THR A 203 16.97 10.60 19.61
N GLY A 204 15.68 10.27 19.52
CA GLY A 204 14.84 9.76 20.60
C GLY A 204 14.31 10.81 21.56
N GLU A 205 14.39 12.09 21.19
CA GLU A 205 13.71 13.16 21.93
C GLU A 205 12.20 13.09 21.66
N VAL A 206 11.38 13.26 22.71
CA VAL A 206 9.94 13.41 22.56
C VAL A 206 9.66 14.77 21.92
N VAL A 207 9.22 14.76 20.67
CA VAL A 207 8.89 15.98 19.91
C VAL A 207 7.40 16.30 19.92
N TRP A 208 6.57 15.30 20.22
CA TRP A 208 5.14 15.46 20.36
C TRP A 208 4.55 14.34 21.23
N SER A 209 3.52 14.65 22.01
CA SER A 209 2.73 13.66 22.73
C SER A 209 1.33 14.20 23.01
N SER A 210 0.32 13.33 22.97
CA SER A 210 -1.05 13.68 23.35
C SER A 210 -1.76 12.49 23.99
N THR A 211 -2.72 12.77 24.86
CA THR A 211 -3.58 11.75 25.47
C THR A 211 -4.84 11.45 24.64
N VAL A 212 -4.75 11.63 23.32
CA VAL A 212 -5.84 11.42 22.39
C VAL A 212 -6.00 9.93 22.09
N GLY A 213 -7.26 9.49 21.96
CA GLY A 213 -7.61 8.09 21.74
C GLY A 213 -7.67 7.28 23.03
N THR A 214 -8.46 6.20 23.00
CA THR A 214 -8.67 5.32 24.15
C THR A 214 -8.12 3.93 23.85
N PHE A 215 -7.10 3.50 24.61
CA PHE A 215 -6.38 2.24 24.39
C PHE A 215 -5.83 2.05 22.95
N PRO A 216 -4.97 2.96 22.45
CA PRO A 216 -4.20 2.73 21.24
C PRO A 216 -3.51 1.35 21.19
N ILE A 217 -3.49 0.73 20.02
CA ILE A 217 -2.93 -0.63 19.83
C ILE A 217 -2.00 -0.77 18.63
N ALA A 218 -2.33 -0.14 17.51
CA ALA A 218 -1.54 -0.16 16.28
C ALA A 218 -1.48 1.25 15.70
N VAL A 219 -0.36 1.56 15.05
CA VAL A 219 -0.11 2.83 14.37
C VAL A 219 0.60 2.56 13.05
N THR A 220 0.26 3.33 12.03
CA THR A 220 0.97 3.39 10.75
C THR A 220 1.21 4.85 10.38
N THR A 221 1.99 5.11 9.35
CA THR A 221 2.26 6.45 8.83
C THR A 221 1.91 6.47 7.35
N ASP A 222 1.25 7.54 6.89
CA ASP A 222 0.94 7.69 5.47
C ASP A 222 2.06 8.42 4.71
N LEU A 223 1.86 8.59 3.41
CA LEU A 223 2.81 9.27 2.51
C LEU A 223 3.04 10.75 2.84
N GLN A 224 2.13 11.38 3.59
CA GLN A 224 2.27 12.75 4.06
C GLN A 224 2.99 12.82 5.42
N GLY A 225 3.37 11.68 6.01
CA GLY A 225 4.01 11.61 7.32
C GLY A 225 3.04 11.69 8.49
N ARG A 226 1.73 11.66 8.26
CA ARG A 226 0.71 11.68 9.32
C ARG A 226 0.64 10.31 9.98
N ALA A 227 0.50 10.30 11.30
CA ALA A 227 0.24 9.07 12.05
C ALA A 227 -1.24 8.73 12.08
N TRP A 228 -1.54 7.47 11.80
CA TRP A 228 -2.88 6.89 11.88
C TRP A 228 -2.86 5.77 12.90
N PHE A 229 -3.69 5.82 13.93
CA PHE A 229 -3.68 4.78 14.96
C PHE A 229 -5.08 4.34 15.41
N CYS A 230 -5.18 3.05 15.73
CA CYS A 230 -6.41 2.39 16.15
C CYS A 230 -6.61 2.49 17.66
N CYS A 231 -7.79 2.96 18.07
CA CYS A 231 -8.25 2.99 19.46
C CYS A 231 -9.21 1.84 19.72
N GLN A 232 -8.71 0.78 20.35
CA GLN A 232 -9.40 -0.50 20.42
C GLN A 232 -10.74 -0.44 21.16
N THR A 233 -10.85 0.40 22.19
CA THR A 233 -12.03 0.40 23.09
C THR A 233 -13.05 1.47 22.71
N SER A 234 -12.61 2.55 22.07
CA SER A 234 -13.52 3.60 21.58
C SER A 234 -14.00 3.36 20.15
N ASN A 235 -13.46 2.36 19.45
CA ASN A 235 -13.79 2.04 18.06
C ASN A 235 -13.50 3.21 17.11
N GLU A 236 -12.34 3.84 17.29
CA GLU A 236 -11.94 5.02 16.51
C GLU A 236 -10.59 4.79 15.84
N VAL A 237 -10.38 5.45 14.72
CA VAL A 237 -9.06 5.73 14.16
C VAL A 237 -8.78 7.22 14.30
N VAL A 238 -7.62 7.56 14.84
CA VAL A 238 -7.20 8.94 15.05
C VAL A 238 -6.06 9.27 14.11
N VAL A 239 -6.14 10.46 13.50
CA VAL A 239 -5.12 10.98 12.58
C VAL A 239 -4.40 12.17 13.22
N VAL A 240 -3.08 12.13 13.20
CA VAL A 240 -2.21 13.17 13.74
C VAL A 240 -1.22 13.60 12.66
N GLY A 241 -1.29 14.87 12.27
CA GLY A 241 -0.29 15.50 11.40
C GLY A 241 0.60 16.47 12.16
N ASP A 242 1.32 17.31 11.43
CA ASP A 242 2.34 18.21 11.99
C ASP A 242 1.77 19.27 12.95
N GLN A 243 0.49 19.62 12.80
CA GLN A 243 -0.19 20.61 13.64
C GLN A 243 -0.98 19.98 14.80
N GLY A 244 -0.92 18.66 14.96
CA GLY A 244 -1.65 17.90 15.98
C GLY A 244 -2.74 17.01 15.40
N VAL A 245 -3.81 16.79 16.17
CA VAL A 245 -4.92 15.90 15.76
C VAL A 245 -5.69 16.54 14.62
N GLU A 246 -5.75 15.86 13.48
CA GLU A 246 -6.45 16.33 12.27
C GLU A 246 -7.86 15.73 12.17
N SER A 247 -8.04 14.48 12.60
CA SER A 247 -9.33 13.79 12.55
C SER A 247 -9.45 12.68 13.59
N VAL A 248 -10.70 12.37 13.95
CA VAL A 248 -11.11 11.20 14.73
C VAL A 248 -12.27 10.57 13.98
N ILE A 249 -12.12 9.30 13.60
CA ILE A 249 -12.99 8.62 12.64
C ILE A 249 -13.56 7.40 13.33
N ASP A 250 -14.89 7.34 13.45
CA ASP A 250 -15.58 6.17 13.99
C ASP A 250 -15.47 5.00 13.00
N VAL A 251 -15.02 3.85 13.49
CA VAL A 251 -14.90 2.59 12.73
C VAL A 251 -15.66 1.47 13.44
N PRO A 252 -15.92 0.34 12.78
CA PRO A 252 -16.54 -0.81 13.42
C PRO A 252 -15.71 -1.37 14.60
N ASP A 253 -16.37 -2.19 15.41
CA ASP A 253 -15.88 -2.60 16.73
C ASP A 253 -14.47 -3.21 16.71
N ARG A 254 -13.67 -2.80 17.70
CA ARG A 254 -12.33 -3.32 18.00
C ARG A 254 -11.37 -3.24 16.80
N PRO A 255 -10.99 -2.03 16.35
CA PRO A 255 -9.90 -1.86 15.40
C PRO A 255 -8.57 -2.34 16.02
N LEU A 256 -7.83 -3.18 15.28
CA LEU A 256 -6.66 -3.91 15.77
C LEU A 256 -5.42 -3.68 14.91
N GLY A 257 -5.54 -3.89 13.60
CA GLY A 257 -4.47 -3.69 12.62
C GLY A 257 -4.73 -2.47 11.76
N ILE A 258 -3.67 -1.81 11.29
CA ILE A 258 -3.76 -0.65 10.41
C ILE A 258 -2.53 -0.57 9.53
N ALA A 259 -2.71 -0.25 8.25
CA ALA A 259 -1.61 -0.08 7.31
C ALA A 259 -1.96 0.99 6.25
N ALA A 260 -0.97 1.81 5.91
CA ALA A 260 -1.06 2.76 4.80
C ALA A 260 -0.93 2.03 3.46
N ASN A 261 -1.75 2.46 2.49
CA ASN A 261 -1.76 1.99 1.12
C ASN A 261 -0.97 2.97 0.23
N GLY A 262 -0.65 2.54 -1.00
CA GLY A 262 0.16 3.33 -1.94
C GLY A 262 -0.57 4.58 -2.44
N ASP A 263 -1.88 4.52 -2.56
CA ASP A 263 -2.73 5.68 -2.90
C ASP A 263 -2.92 6.70 -1.76
N GLY A 264 -2.20 6.51 -0.63
CA GLY A 264 -2.31 7.33 0.57
C GLY A 264 -3.55 7.06 1.44
N SER A 265 -4.43 6.14 1.02
CA SER A 265 -5.51 5.65 1.88
C SER A 265 -4.95 4.73 2.98
N VAL A 266 -5.76 4.40 3.98
CA VAL A 266 -5.38 3.51 5.07
C VAL A 266 -6.41 2.40 5.19
N THR A 267 -5.93 1.17 5.35
CA THR A 267 -6.77 -0.01 5.61
C THR A 267 -6.73 -0.37 7.09
N VAL A 268 -7.89 -0.58 7.69
CA VAL A 268 -8.08 -0.89 9.12
C VAL A 268 -8.74 -2.25 9.26
N VAL A 269 -8.17 -3.08 10.13
CA VAL A 269 -8.74 -4.39 10.51
C VAL A 269 -9.58 -4.22 11.77
N CYS A 270 -10.91 -4.36 11.65
CA CYS A 270 -11.86 -4.32 12.77
C CYS A 270 -12.30 -5.73 13.15
N ARG A 271 -11.71 -6.29 14.20
CA ARG A 271 -11.84 -7.71 14.55
C ARG A 271 -13.25 -8.08 14.99
N ASP A 272 -13.79 -7.38 15.99
CA ASP A 272 -15.12 -7.71 16.53
C ASP A 272 -16.22 -7.15 15.62
N GLY A 273 -15.94 -6.06 14.91
CA GLY A 273 -16.78 -5.53 13.84
C GLY A 273 -16.80 -6.39 12.58
N SER A 274 -16.01 -7.48 12.51
CA SER A 274 -15.97 -8.41 11.37
C SER A 274 -15.84 -7.68 10.03
N SER A 275 -14.92 -6.72 9.95
CA SER A 275 -14.80 -5.84 8.79
C SER A 275 -13.39 -5.36 8.54
N LEU A 276 -13.13 -5.04 7.27
CA LEU A 276 -12.04 -4.19 6.83
C LEU A 276 -12.61 -2.83 6.47
N VAL A 277 -11.94 -1.76 6.87
CA VAL A 277 -12.33 -0.38 6.54
C VAL A 277 -11.23 0.27 5.75
N ARG A 278 -11.56 0.83 4.58
CA ARG A 278 -10.64 1.69 3.82
C ARG A 278 -11.03 3.14 4.04
N ILE A 279 -10.06 3.96 4.43
CA ILE A 279 -10.22 5.39 4.71
C ILE A 279 -9.32 6.17 3.76
N SER A 280 -9.88 7.14 3.03
CA SER A 280 -9.14 7.97 2.07
C SER A 280 -8.22 9.00 2.75
N PRO A 281 -7.25 9.59 2.01
CA PRO A 281 -6.34 10.61 2.55
C PRO A 281 -7.03 11.86 3.12
N ASP A 282 -8.26 12.15 2.67
CA ASP A 282 -9.13 13.24 3.13
C ASP A 282 -10.09 12.82 4.27
N PHE A 283 -9.83 11.66 4.89
CA PHE A 283 -10.50 11.14 6.08
C PHE A 283 -11.91 10.58 5.88
N ALA A 284 -12.33 10.36 4.63
CA ALA A 284 -13.62 9.72 4.35
C ALA A 284 -13.51 8.19 4.38
N ILE A 285 -14.50 7.50 4.93
CA ILE A 285 -14.60 6.05 4.79
C ILE A 285 -15.04 5.74 3.36
N VAL A 286 -14.16 5.06 2.62
CA VAL A 286 -14.37 4.67 1.22
C VAL A 286 -15.14 3.35 1.14
N SER A 287 -14.77 2.37 1.96
CA SER A 287 -15.44 1.07 2.02
C SER A 287 -15.44 0.50 3.43
N VAL A 288 -16.45 -0.34 3.70
CA VAL A 288 -16.55 -1.20 4.86
C VAL A 288 -16.94 -2.58 4.37
N ASP A 289 -15.98 -3.49 4.33
CA ASP A 289 -16.12 -4.80 3.73
C ASP A 289 -16.24 -5.87 4.83
N LEU A 290 -17.38 -6.58 4.86
CA LEU A 290 -17.63 -7.60 5.87
C LEU A 290 -16.78 -8.85 5.62
N VAL A 291 -16.03 -9.26 6.62
CA VAL A 291 -15.14 -10.42 6.59
C VAL A 291 -15.22 -11.19 7.91
N SER A 292 -14.98 -12.50 7.87
CA SER A 292 -15.10 -13.34 9.06
C SER A 292 -13.86 -13.20 9.96
N ASN A 293 -14.05 -12.80 11.23
CA ASN A 293 -13.02 -12.79 12.28
C ASN A 293 -11.64 -12.25 11.85
N PRO A 294 -11.56 -11.05 11.24
CA PRO A 294 -10.31 -10.60 10.67
C PRO A 294 -9.28 -10.31 11.77
N ASN A 295 -8.04 -10.69 11.53
CA ASN A 295 -6.92 -10.54 12.46
C ASN A 295 -5.63 -10.17 11.71
N GLY A 296 -4.64 -9.67 12.46
CA GLY A 296 -3.35 -9.28 11.93
C GLY A 296 -2.96 -7.85 12.30
N HIS A 297 -1.67 -7.67 12.60
CA HIS A 297 -1.01 -6.38 12.79
C HIS A 297 0.36 -6.40 12.12
N GLY A 298 1.03 -5.25 12.07
CA GLY A 298 2.32 -5.07 11.41
C GLY A 298 2.16 -4.38 10.05
N ASP A 299 3.09 -4.62 9.14
CA ASP A 299 3.07 -4.06 7.78
C ASP A 299 2.19 -4.94 6.87
N LEU A 300 0.89 -4.68 6.91
CA LEU A 300 -0.12 -5.45 6.19
C LEU A 300 -0.05 -5.23 4.66
N THR A 301 0.50 -4.11 4.21
CA THR A 301 0.59 -3.74 2.79
C THR A 301 1.99 -3.94 2.23
N GLY A 302 3.03 -4.04 3.06
CA GLY A 302 4.43 -4.15 2.61
C GLY A 302 5.04 -2.83 2.17
N LEU A 303 4.26 -1.76 2.27
CA LEU A 303 4.61 -0.47 1.73
C LEU A 303 5.33 0.39 2.76
N GLN A 304 5.32 0.03 4.04
CA GLN A 304 6.00 0.83 5.06
C GLN A 304 7.49 0.97 4.75
N ARG A 305 8.15 -0.11 4.30
CA ARG A 305 9.58 -0.03 3.94
C ARG A 305 9.81 0.76 2.67
N ALA A 306 9.05 0.51 1.60
CA ALA A 306 9.22 1.14 0.30
C ALA A 306 8.89 2.64 0.35
N LEU A 307 7.81 3.02 1.04
CA LEU A 307 7.24 4.36 0.96
C LEU A 307 7.66 5.29 2.10
N LEU A 308 7.99 4.76 3.27
CA LEU A 308 8.37 5.58 4.42
C LEU A 308 9.88 5.56 4.67
N ALA A 309 10.50 4.39 4.51
CA ALA A 309 11.90 4.22 4.87
C ALA A 309 12.87 4.30 3.66
N ASP A 310 12.42 4.08 2.43
CA ASP A 310 13.26 4.29 1.24
C ASP A 310 12.44 4.87 0.07
N PRO A 311 11.79 6.03 0.26
CA PRO A 311 10.90 6.61 -0.75
C PRO A 311 11.61 6.92 -2.08
N LEU A 312 12.92 7.17 -2.06
CA LEU A 312 13.71 7.49 -3.26
C LEU A 312 14.39 6.26 -3.87
N GLY A 313 14.31 5.10 -3.23
CA GLY A 313 14.76 3.84 -3.79
C GLY A 313 13.79 3.32 -4.84
N ASP A 314 14.18 2.23 -5.47
CA ASP A 314 13.46 1.54 -6.53
C ASP A 314 13.46 0.05 -6.14
N GLN A 315 12.35 -0.40 -5.55
CA GLN A 315 12.28 -1.74 -4.92
C GLN A 315 12.02 -2.85 -5.93
N ASP A 316 11.38 -2.55 -7.05
CA ASP A 316 11.08 -3.53 -8.09
C ASP A 316 12.04 -3.47 -9.30
N LEU A 317 12.95 -2.49 -9.30
CA LEU A 317 14.04 -2.28 -10.26
C LEU A 317 13.55 -1.92 -11.66
N ASP A 318 12.43 -1.20 -11.76
CA ASP A 318 11.86 -0.72 -13.01
C ASP A 318 12.44 0.64 -13.46
N GLY A 319 13.19 1.32 -12.58
CA GLY A 319 13.79 2.64 -12.80
C GLY A 319 12.96 3.83 -12.32
N VAL A 320 11.82 3.61 -11.67
CA VAL A 320 10.96 4.62 -11.03
C VAL A 320 11.13 4.52 -9.51
N SER A 321 11.09 5.65 -8.80
CA SER A 321 11.21 5.59 -7.34
C SER A 321 9.91 5.15 -6.66
N ASN A 322 10.01 4.48 -5.52
CA ASN A 322 8.86 3.98 -4.76
C ASN A 322 7.84 5.09 -4.45
N LEU A 323 8.33 6.29 -4.14
CA LEU A 323 7.48 7.45 -3.86
C LEU A 323 6.75 7.94 -5.11
N GLU A 324 7.44 8.01 -6.24
CA GLU A 324 6.81 8.38 -7.52
C GLU A 324 5.72 7.36 -7.86
N GLU A 325 6.04 6.07 -7.78
CA GLU A 325 5.07 5.00 -8.00
C GLU A 325 3.82 5.16 -7.12
N ALA A 326 3.99 5.31 -5.82
CA ALA A 326 2.86 5.49 -4.91
C ALA A 326 2.08 6.79 -5.17
N GLN A 327 2.75 7.91 -5.45
CA GLN A 327 2.09 9.17 -5.79
C GLN A 327 1.21 9.07 -7.02
N PHE A 328 1.60 8.22 -7.97
CA PHE A 328 0.84 7.97 -9.19
C PHE A 328 -0.12 6.77 -9.08
N GLY A 329 -0.17 6.11 -7.92
CA GLY A 329 -1.11 5.02 -7.62
C GLY A 329 -0.61 3.62 -7.94
N PHE A 330 0.69 3.46 -8.22
CA PHE A 330 1.33 2.18 -8.55
C PHE A 330 1.84 1.46 -7.31
N ASN A 331 2.18 0.19 -7.50
CA ASN A 331 2.66 -0.67 -6.43
C ASN A 331 4.19 -0.75 -6.52
N PRO A 332 4.94 -0.14 -5.59
CA PRO A 332 6.40 -0.10 -5.62
C PRO A 332 7.10 -1.44 -5.44
N LEU A 333 6.33 -2.54 -5.42
CA LEU A 333 6.79 -3.90 -5.22
C LEU A 333 6.54 -4.75 -6.47
N ASP A 334 6.10 -4.15 -7.57
CA ASP A 334 5.64 -4.84 -8.75
C ASP A 334 6.00 -4.04 -10.00
N ALA A 335 7.09 -4.44 -10.66
CA ALA A 335 7.60 -3.81 -11.89
C ALA A 335 6.64 -3.94 -13.08
N SER A 336 5.51 -4.63 -12.93
CA SER A 336 4.41 -4.64 -13.90
C SER A 336 3.28 -3.67 -13.58
N SER A 337 3.30 -3.05 -12.39
CA SER A 337 2.34 -2.05 -11.92
C SER A 337 2.60 -0.64 -12.45
N VAL A 338 3.65 -0.48 -13.25
CA VAL A 338 4.06 0.72 -13.95
C VAL A 338 3.14 0.95 -15.15
N PRO A 339 2.33 2.03 -15.22
CA PRO A 339 1.93 2.56 -16.50
C PRO A 339 3.12 3.31 -17.06
N ALA A 340 3.32 3.22 -18.37
CA ALA A 340 4.25 4.13 -18.98
C ALA A 340 3.81 5.57 -18.70
N ILE A 341 4.70 6.31 -18.07
CA ILE A 341 4.60 7.75 -17.96
C ILE A 341 4.90 8.36 -19.33
N PHE A 342 4.09 9.33 -19.72
CA PHE A 342 4.24 10.03 -21.00
C PHE A 342 3.75 11.46 -20.87
N ILE A 343 4.03 12.27 -21.88
CA ILE A 343 3.37 13.54 -22.09
C ILE A 343 2.43 13.31 -23.27
N ARG A 344 1.13 13.55 -23.08
CA ARG A 344 0.13 13.37 -24.12
C ARG A 344 0.41 14.39 -25.24
N GLY A 345 0.50 13.91 -26.47
CA GLY A 345 0.95 14.69 -27.62
C GLY A 345 2.46 14.73 -27.85
N ASP A 346 3.30 14.22 -26.95
CA ASP A 346 4.74 13.99 -27.20
C ASP A 346 4.91 12.61 -27.83
N THR A 347 4.62 12.52 -29.12
CA THR A 347 4.50 11.24 -29.82
C THR A 347 5.86 10.67 -30.18
N ASN A 348 6.89 11.51 -30.30
CA ASN A 348 8.26 11.11 -30.59
C ASN A 348 9.07 10.81 -29.29
N ARG A 349 8.52 11.17 -28.13
CA ARG A 349 9.05 10.96 -26.77
C ARG A 349 10.35 11.71 -26.49
N ASP A 350 10.50 12.91 -27.02
CA ASP A 350 11.65 13.78 -26.75
C ASP A 350 11.47 14.74 -25.56
N GLY A 351 10.29 14.69 -24.92
CA GLY A 351 9.93 15.45 -23.73
C GLY A 351 9.29 16.81 -24.04
N VAL A 352 9.03 17.14 -25.31
CA VAL A 352 8.44 18.42 -25.71
C VAL A 352 7.36 18.21 -26.76
N VAL A 353 6.14 18.71 -26.51
CA VAL A 353 5.07 18.71 -27.52
C VAL A 353 5.29 19.86 -28.53
N ASP A 354 5.72 19.52 -29.76
CA ASP A 354 5.95 20.47 -30.84
C ASP A 354 5.49 19.97 -32.25
N LEU A 355 5.95 20.65 -33.31
CA LEU A 355 5.58 20.30 -34.69
C LEU A 355 6.06 18.90 -35.10
N THR A 356 7.18 18.45 -34.56
CA THR A 356 7.78 17.15 -34.89
C THR A 356 6.92 16.00 -34.39
N ASP A 357 6.16 16.17 -33.31
CA ASP A 357 5.19 15.18 -32.83
C ASP A 357 4.02 15.02 -33.79
N ALA A 358 3.46 16.11 -34.30
CA ALA A 358 2.39 16.04 -35.29
C ALA A 358 2.87 15.32 -36.57
N ILE A 359 4.14 15.50 -36.95
CA ILE A 359 4.75 14.81 -38.10
C ILE A 359 4.93 13.33 -37.79
N HIS A 360 5.53 13.00 -36.65
CA HIS A 360 5.77 11.62 -36.22
C HIS A 360 4.45 10.84 -36.11
N GLU A 361 3.43 11.45 -35.51
CA GLU A 361 2.08 10.89 -35.44
C GLU A 361 1.48 10.58 -36.81
N LEU A 362 1.58 11.52 -37.76
CA LEU A 362 1.14 11.27 -39.13
C LEU A 362 1.89 10.09 -39.76
N LEU A 363 3.20 9.97 -39.51
CA LEU A 363 4.00 8.83 -40.00
C LEU A 363 3.52 7.50 -39.37
N VAL A 364 3.13 7.49 -38.10
CA VAL A 364 2.54 6.32 -37.44
C VAL A 364 1.18 5.98 -38.03
N LEU A 365 0.27 6.96 -38.17
CA LEU A 365 -1.08 6.76 -38.71
C LEU A 365 -1.07 6.22 -40.15
N PHE A 366 -0.09 6.62 -40.96
CA PHE A 366 0.09 6.11 -42.32
C PHE A 366 0.95 4.84 -42.42
N GLY A 367 1.36 4.26 -41.27
CA GLY A 367 2.11 3.01 -41.21
C GLY A 367 3.54 3.11 -41.74
N VAL A 368 4.13 4.30 -41.71
CA VAL A 368 5.54 4.55 -42.07
C VAL A 368 6.44 4.29 -40.88
N GLU A 369 6.01 4.71 -39.69
CA GLU A 369 6.70 4.50 -38.42
C GLU A 369 5.79 3.78 -37.41
N THR A 370 6.34 3.44 -36.25
CA THR A 370 5.62 2.79 -35.15
C THR A 370 5.95 3.50 -33.86
N SER A 371 4.95 3.69 -33.00
CA SER A 371 5.16 4.19 -31.64
C SER A 371 4.99 3.07 -30.62
N PRO A 372 5.86 2.97 -29.58
CA PRO A 372 5.63 2.12 -28.43
C PRO A 372 4.59 2.72 -27.46
N CYS A 373 4.13 3.95 -27.69
CA CYS A 373 3.16 4.66 -26.87
C CYS A 373 1.98 5.16 -27.69
N LEU A 374 0.89 4.39 -27.67
CA LEU A 374 -0.36 4.79 -28.32
C LEU A 374 -1.13 5.84 -27.52
N GLU A 375 -0.96 5.88 -26.20
CA GLU A 375 -1.58 6.93 -25.37
C GLU A 375 -1.05 8.33 -25.70
N ALA A 376 0.24 8.47 -26.02
CA ALA A 376 0.79 9.75 -26.44
C ALA A 376 0.21 10.25 -27.78
N LEU A 377 -0.20 9.32 -28.65
CA LEU A 377 -0.82 9.59 -29.96
C LEU A 377 -2.32 9.92 -29.83
N ASP A 378 -2.99 9.51 -28.76
CA ASP A 378 -4.39 9.90 -28.52
C ASP A 378 -4.41 11.25 -27.80
N VAL A 379 -4.30 12.33 -28.56
CA VAL A 379 -4.04 13.68 -28.03
C VAL A 379 -5.26 14.23 -27.31
N ASP A 380 -6.45 13.75 -27.67
CA ASP A 380 -7.71 14.14 -27.06
C ASP A 380 -8.35 13.17 -26.08
N ASP A 381 -7.70 12.03 -25.87
CA ASP A 381 -8.08 11.01 -24.91
C ASP A 381 -9.50 10.46 -25.20
N ASP A 382 -9.82 10.26 -26.48
CA ASP A 382 -11.12 9.77 -26.95
C ASP A 382 -11.14 8.27 -27.28
N SER A 383 -10.00 7.59 -27.04
CA SER A 383 -9.73 6.19 -27.34
C SER A 383 -9.71 5.88 -28.85
N ARG A 384 -9.31 6.84 -29.70
CA ARG A 384 -9.25 6.67 -31.16
C ARG A 384 -8.07 7.43 -31.77
N LEU A 385 -7.18 6.70 -32.44
CA LEU A 385 -6.15 7.33 -33.27
C LEU A 385 -6.73 7.81 -34.60
N THR A 386 -6.82 9.12 -34.78
CA THR A 386 -7.41 9.75 -35.97
C THR A 386 -6.51 10.87 -36.50
N LEU A 387 -6.89 11.46 -37.64
CA LEU A 387 -6.24 12.70 -38.10
C LEU A 387 -6.59 13.90 -37.22
N GLY A 388 -7.56 13.78 -36.30
CA GLY A 388 -7.90 14.84 -35.35
C GLY A 388 -6.76 15.12 -34.36
N ASP A 389 -6.04 14.08 -33.97
CA ASP A 389 -4.94 14.10 -33.00
C ASP A 389 -3.74 14.96 -33.47
N PRO A 390 -3.12 14.71 -34.65
CA PRO A 390 -2.04 15.56 -35.11
C PRO A 390 -2.53 16.98 -35.47
N ILE A 391 -3.81 17.13 -35.85
CA ILE A 391 -4.41 18.46 -36.05
C ILE A 391 -4.51 19.21 -34.72
N ARG A 392 -4.83 18.53 -33.62
CA ARG A 392 -4.88 19.13 -32.28
C ARG A 392 -3.49 19.57 -31.82
N ILE A 393 -2.44 18.77 -32.04
CA ILE A 393 -1.05 19.18 -31.76
C ILE A 393 -0.73 20.46 -32.54
N LEU A 394 -1.02 20.50 -33.84
CA LEU A 394 -0.77 21.69 -34.67
C LEU A 394 -1.59 22.91 -34.21
N ASP A 395 -2.84 22.73 -33.82
CA ASP A 395 -3.70 23.82 -33.35
C ASP A 395 -3.21 24.37 -32.00
N PHE A 396 -2.77 23.50 -31.09
CA PHE A 396 -2.12 23.88 -29.84
C PHE A 396 -0.84 24.69 -30.09
N VAL A 397 0.07 24.17 -30.93
CA VAL A 397 1.38 24.76 -31.19
C VAL A 397 1.29 26.09 -31.96
N PHE A 398 0.38 26.22 -32.93
CA PHE A 398 0.36 27.38 -33.84
C PHE A 398 -0.83 28.33 -33.67
N SER A 399 -1.95 27.87 -33.10
CA SER A 399 -3.21 28.62 -33.08
C SER A 399 -3.74 28.91 -31.68
N ALA A 400 -2.98 28.57 -30.63
CA ALA A 400 -3.45 28.62 -29.24
C ALA A 400 -4.75 27.82 -29.02
N GLY A 401 -4.86 26.67 -29.70
CA GLY A 401 -5.91 25.69 -29.49
C GLY A 401 -5.85 25.06 -28.08
N PRO A 402 -6.81 24.17 -27.75
CA PRO A 402 -6.78 23.43 -26.50
C PRO A 402 -5.45 22.70 -26.31
N ALA A 403 -4.92 22.69 -25.08
CA ALA A 403 -3.80 21.84 -24.74
C ALA A 403 -4.17 20.35 -24.93
N PRO A 404 -3.17 19.46 -25.13
CA PRO A 404 -3.39 18.03 -25.00
C PRO A 404 -4.12 17.68 -23.71
N ALA A 405 -4.90 16.59 -23.73
CA ALA A 405 -5.51 16.09 -22.50
C ALA A 405 -4.42 15.64 -21.51
N ALA A 406 -4.78 15.45 -20.24
CA ALA A 406 -3.81 14.96 -19.27
C ALA A 406 -3.34 13.54 -19.64
N PRO A 407 -2.07 13.18 -19.43
CA PRO A 407 -1.01 13.94 -18.76
C PRO A 407 -0.32 14.97 -19.68
N PHE A 408 -0.36 16.26 -19.31
CA PHE A 408 0.33 17.37 -19.99
C PHE A 408 0.36 18.59 -19.03
N PRO A 409 1.42 19.43 -19.00
CA PRO A 409 2.67 19.39 -19.80
C PRO A 409 3.78 18.52 -19.21
N GLU A 410 3.61 18.04 -17.99
CA GLU A 410 4.58 17.20 -17.31
C GLU A 410 4.30 15.73 -17.60
N TYR A 411 5.32 14.87 -17.44
CA TYR A 411 5.12 13.43 -17.44
C TYR A 411 4.10 13.03 -16.38
N GLY A 412 3.23 12.10 -16.74
CA GLY A 412 2.32 11.49 -15.81
C GLY A 412 1.71 10.22 -16.39
N PRO A 413 0.96 9.47 -15.58
CA PRO A 413 0.13 8.38 -16.08
C PRO A 413 -1.11 8.91 -16.77
N ASP A 414 -1.75 8.04 -17.54
CA ASP A 414 -3.07 8.32 -18.07
C ASP A 414 -4.14 8.34 -16.95
N PRO A 415 -4.88 9.44 -16.73
CA PRO A 415 -6.01 9.48 -15.81
C PRO A 415 -7.23 8.66 -16.28
N SER A 416 -7.32 8.33 -17.57
CA SER A 416 -8.47 7.66 -18.21
C SER A 416 -8.06 6.52 -19.18
N PRO A 417 -7.26 5.53 -18.73
CA PRO A 417 -6.64 4.54 -19.61
C PRO A 417 -7.65 3.73 -20.45
N ALA A 418 -7.34 3.60 -21.74
CA ALA A 418 -8.19 2.90 -22.70
C ALA A 418 -7.61 1.54 -23.11
N GLN A 419 -8.47 0.51 -23.18
CA GLN A 419 -8.04 -0.82 -23.62
C GLN A 419 -7.54 -0.78 -25.09
N GLY A 420 -6.31 -1.24 -25.31
CA GLY A 420 -5.71 -1.29 -26.65
C GLY A 420 -4.83 -0.09 -27.00
N PHE A 421 -4.65 0.85 -26.07
CA PHE A 421 -3.71 1.95 -26.14
C PHE A 421 -2.56 1.69 -25.15
N PRO A 422 -1.65 0.74 -25.44
CA PRO A 422 -0.50 0.55 -24.58
C PRO A 422 0.43 1.76 -24.68
N CYS A 423 1.06 2.08 -23.56
CA CYS A 423 2.27 2.87 -23.56
C CYS A 423 3.35 2.07 -22.84
N ALA A 424 4.48 1.86 -23.50
CA ALA A 424 5.65 1.17 -22.95
C ALA A 424 6.79 2.17 -22.78
N LEU A 425 7.64 1.94 -21.77
CA LEU A 425 8.82 2.77 -21.48
C LEU A 425 9.84 2.80 -22.61
#